data_AF-A0A9P9YMG9-F1
#
_entry.id   AF-A0A9P9YMG9-F1
#
_cell.length_a   1.000
_cell.length_b   1.000
_cell.length_c   1.000
_cell.angle_alpha   90.00
_cell.angle_beta   90.00
_cell.angle_gamma   90.00
#
_symmetry.space_group_name_H-M   'P 1'
#
loop_
_entity.id
_entity.type
_entity.pdbx_description
1 polymer ?
#
loop_
_entity_poly.entity_id
_entity_poly.type
_entity_poly.pdbx_seq_one_letter_code
_entity_poly.pdbx_strand_id
1 'polypeptide(L)'
;MAKTSSSFCLVPILCQFLGLQAALLDSLVAESKIYYLNSAGDVLLQNVDVLESVASVKLIVHGYLGSRTHSSIMPLRNAYTAQGYENILVADWGPAANLDYATSRLAVQKVARVLANSLQEFLQRHGINFDSVHVIGHSLGAHVAGRIGRYFNGTLSRVTGLDPALPLFSSRSDDSLHPNAAQFVDVIHTDYPLFGDIRPRGNVDFYPNFGQAPQPGCENVDFIAASKLLHEAYSCSHNRAVLFYAESIGMKRNFPAISCSLSAIKSRHVDNCFKDKSQSNKIGLGDEDQTVFMGEHVNRSATLYFYLATNGAPPYGQGRNSRFN
;
A
#
# COMPACT_ATOMS: atom_id res chain seq x y z
N MET A 1 -9.18 23.95 -29.86
CA MET A 1 -9.23 22.86 -30.84
C MET A 1 -8.74 21.59 -30.17
N ALA A 2 -9.64 20.81 -29.58
CA ALA A 2 -9.32 19.52 -28.98
C ALA A 2 -9.46 18.43 -30.05
N LYS A 3 -8.36 17.75 -30.38
CA LYS A 3 -8.39 16.54 -31.21
C LYS A 3 -8.95 15.39 -30.37
N THR A 4 -10.24 15.10 -30.55
CA THR A 4 -10.79 13.79 -30.21
C THR A 4 -10.17 12.76 -31.15
N SER A 5 -9.26 11.93 -30.64
CA SER A 5 -8.81 10.73 -31.34
C SER A 5 -9.98 9.74 -31.34
N SER A 6 -10.76 9.70 -32.42
CA SER A 6 -11.64 8.58 -32.70
C SER A 6 -10.81 7.47 -33.33
N SER A 7 -10.50 6.44 -32.56
CA SER A 7 -9.94 5.20 -33.11
C SER A 7 -10.97 4.55 -34.02
N PHE A 8 -10.73 4.57 -35.34
CA PHE A 8 -11.52 3.82 -36.30
C PHE A 8 -11.33 2.32 -36.06
N CYS A 9 -12.42 1.63 -35.70
CA CYS A 9 -12.41 0.20 -35.38
C CYS A 9 -12.75 -0.60 -36.65
N LEU A 10 -11.78 -1.33 -37.21
CA LEU A 10 -11.84 -1.96 -38.53
C LEU A 10 -12.63 -3.29 -38.58
N VAL A 11 -13.00 -3.86 -37.43
CA VAL A 11 -13.68 -5.18 -37.35
C VAL A 11 -14.83 -5.15 -36.33
N PRO A 12 -16.09 -5.02 -36.76
CA PRO A 12 -17.25 -4.82 -35.87
C PRO A 12 -17.41 -5.87 -34.76
N ILE A 13 -17.12 -7.14 -35.06
CA ILE A 13 -17.21 -8.26 -34.11
C ILE A 13 -16.19 -8.11 -32.97
N LEU A 14 -14.97 -7.67 -33.31
CA LEU A 14 -13.92 -7.45 -32.32
C LEU A 14 -14.27 -6.26 -31.41
N CYS A 15 -14.88 -5.22 -31.96
CA CYS A 15 -15.33 -4.05 -31.20
C CYS A 15 -16.51 -4.39 -30.28
N GLN A 16 -17.43 -5.26 -30.70
CA GLN A 16 -18.50 -5.76 -29.84
C GLN A 16 -17.96 -6.60 -28.69
N PHE A 17 -16.97 -7.48 -28.94
CA PHE A 17 -16.34 -8.29 -27.90
C PHE A 17 -15.56 -7.44 -26.90
N LEU A 18 -14.74 -6.50 -27.38
CA LEU A 18 -14.04 -5.53 -26.54
C LEU A 18 -15.01 -4.64 -25.75
N GLY A 19 -16.12 -4.23 -26.37
CA GLY A 19 -17.18 -3.47 -25.73
C GLY A 19 -17.89 -4.27 -24.62
N LEU A 20 -18.16 -5.56 -24.85
CA LEU A 20 -18.74 -6.45 -23.84
C LEU A 20 -17.79 -6.64 -22.65
N GLN A 21 -16.50 -6.85 -22.90
CA GLN A 21 -15.50 -6.99 -21.84
C GLN A 21 -15.34 -5.70 -21.03
N ALA A 22 -15.36 -4.54 -21.68
CA ALA A 22 -15.34 -3.26 -20.99
C ALA A 22 -16.60 -3.03 -20.13
N ALA A 23 -17.79 -3.34 -20.67
CA ALA A 23 -19.04 -3.24 -19.93
C ALA A 23 -19.10 -4.20 -18.73
N LEU A 24 -18.58 -5.42 -18.89
CA LEU A 24 -18.47 -6.38 -17.80
C LEU A 24 -17.53 -5.87 -16.70
N LEU A 25 -16.37 -5.33 -17.08
CA LEU A 25 -15.43 -4.75 -16.12
C LEU A 25 -16.06 -3.58 -15.37
N ASP A 26 -16.78 -2.68 -16.05
CA ASP A 26 -17.45 -1.55 -15.42
C ASP A 26 -18.52 -2.00 -14.42
N SER A 27 -19.26 -3.06 -14.73
CA SER A 27 -20.21 -3.67 -13.79
C SER A 27 -19.51 -4.18 -12.53
N LEU A 28 -18.43 -4.95 -12.68
CA LEU A 28 -17.68 -5.52 -11.54
C LEU A 28 -17.00 -4.44 -10.69
N VAL A 29 -16.51 -3.37 -11.33
CA VAL A 29 -15.94 -2.22 -10.64
C VAL A 29 -17.00 -1.51 -9.80
N ALA A 30 -18.22 -1.34 -10.32
CA ALA A 30 -19.32 -0.68 -9.62
C ALA A 30 -19.77 -1.42 -8.36
N GLU A 31 -19.43 -2.70 -8.21
CA GLU A 31 -19.70 -3.49 -7.01
C GLU A 31 -18.72 -3.22 -5.86
N SER A 32 -17.68 -2.40 -6.08
CA SER A 32 -16.71 -2.05 -5.04
C SER A 32 -17.38 -1.29 -3.90
N LYS A 33 -17.15 -1.73 -2.66
CA LYS A 33 -17.79 -1.20 -1.45
C LYS A 33 -16.77 -0.89 -0.37
N ILE A 34 -17.16 -0.04 0.58
CA ILE A 34 -16.42 0.16 1.82
C ILE A 34 -17.26 -0.35 2.98
N TYR A 35 -16.60 -1.01 3.92
CA TYR A 35 -17.19 -1.52 5.15
C TYR A 35 -16.53 -0.88 6.36
N TYR A 36 -17.31 -0.58 7.38
CA TYR A 36 -16.85 -0.19 8.71
C TYR A 36 -16.61 -1.43 9.55
N LEU A 37 -15.42 -1.55 10.13
CA LEU A 37 -15.04 -2.67 10.99
C LEU A 37 -15.74 -2.56 12.34
N ASN A 38 -16.56 -3.56 12.68
CA ASN A 38 -17.28 -3.63 13.95
C ASN A 38 -17.09 -5.03 14.57
N SER A 39 -17.02 -5.10 15.90
CA SER A 39 -16.85 -6.35 16.65
C SER A 39 -17.96 -7.39 16.42
N ALA A 40 -19.17 -6.96 16.07
CA ALA A 40 -20.30 -7.82 15.72
C ALA A 40 -20.31 -8.26 14.23
N GLY A 41 -19.46 -7.66 13.41
CA GLY A 41 -19.37 -7.91 11.96
C GLY A 41 -19.33 -6.62 11.14
N ASP A 42 -18.62 -6.67 10.02
CA ASP A 42 -18.45 -5.54 9.10
C ASP A 42 -19.80 -4.94 8.65
N VAL A 43 -19.96 -3.63 8.83
CA VAL A 43 -21.16 -2.87 8.45
C VAL A 43 -20.90 -2.13 7.14
N LEU A 44 -21.84 -2.12 6.20
CA LEU A 44 -21.69 -1.30 4.99
C LEU A 44 -21.56 0.18 5.36
N LEU A 45 -20.62 0.91 4.75
CA LEU A 45 -20.30 2.30 5.10
C LEU A 45 -21.52 3.24 5.07
N GLN A 46 -22.47 2.97 4.18
CA GLN A 46 -23.72 3.73 4.05
C GLN A 46 -24.70 3.54 5.21
N ASN A 47 -24.54 2.46 5.99
CA ASN A 47 -25.39 2.13 7.15
C ASN A 47 -24.75 2.57 8.49
N VAL A 48 -23.70 3.38 8.44
CA VAL A 48 -23.02 3.90 9.64
C VAL A 48 -23.56 5.30 9.93
N ASP A 49 -24.48 5.38 10.88
CA ASP A 49 -25.23 6.60 11.21
C ASP A 49 -24.53 7.48 12.25
N VAL A 50 -23.79 6.88 13.18
CA VAL A 50 -23.15 7.58 14.30
C VAL A 50 -21.70 7.10 14.45
N LEU A 51 -20.80 8.05 14.68
CA LEU A 51 -19.42 7.80 15.08
C LEU A 51 -19.19 8.37 16.47
N GLU A 52 -18.47 7.61 17.31
CA GLU A 52 -18.08 8.08 18.65
C GLU A 52 -17.00 9.17 18.58
N SER A 53 -16.19 9.15 17.52
CA SER A 53 -15.11 10.09 17.26
C SER A 53 -14.95 10.34 15.76
N VAL A 54 -14.47 11.53 15.39
CA VAL A 54 -14.12 11.92 14.01
C VAL A 54 -12.64 12.26 13.85
N ALA A 55 -11.83 11.99 14.90
CA ALA A 55 -10.45 12.44 14.99
C ALA A 55 -9.48 11.72 14.03
N SER A 56 -9.81 10.49 13.64
CA SER A 56 -9.00 9.68 12.73
C SER A 56 -9.89 8.68 12.00
N VAL A 57 -9.68 8.53 10.70
CA VAL A 57 -10.31 7.48 9.87
C VAL A 57 -9.22 6.75 9.10
N LYS A 58 -9.26 5.42 9.11
CA LYS A 58 -8.30 4.60 8.36
C LYS A 58 -9.02 3.74 7.33
N LEU A 59 -8.58 3.75 6.09
CA LEU A 59 -9.13 2.88 5.04
C LEU A 59 -8.08 1.86 4.59
N ILE A 60 -8.35 0.58 4.82
CA ILE A 60 -7.52 -0.55 4.37
C ILE A 60 -8.01 -1.03 3.00
N VAL A 61 -7.09 -1.20 2.05
CA VAL A 61 -7.37 -1.64 0.68
C VAL A 61 -6.56 -2.88 0.33
N HIS A 62 -7.24 -3.99 0.06
CA HIS A 62 -6.60 -5.26 -0.35
C HIS A 62 -6.06 -5.22 -1.79
N GLY A 63 -5.26 -6.24 -2.12
CA GLY A 63 -4.61 -6.42 -3.42
C GLY A 63 -5.34 -7.34 -4.40
N TYR A 64 -4.56 -7.84 -5.36
CA TYR A 64 -4.97 -8.83 -6.37
C TYR A 64 -5.40 -10.15 -5.72
N LEU A 65 -6.41 -10.82 -6.28
CA LEU A 65 -7.05 -12.02 -5.73
C LEU A 65 -7.54 -11.86 -4.27
N GLY A 66 -7.78 -10.62 -3.86
CA GLY A 66 -8.16 -10.28 -2.49
C GLY A 66 -9.65 -10.05 -2.30
N SER A 67 -10.01 -9.81 -1.04
CA SER A 67 -11.32 -9.38 -0.56
C SER A 67 -11.14 -8.67 0.79
N ARG A 68 -12.20 -8.08 1.35
CA ARG A 68 -12.14 -7.43 2.67
C ARG A 68 -11.77 -8.38 3.83
N THR A 69 -11.89 -9.69 3.64
CA THR A 69 -11.56 -10.74 4.62
C THR A 69 -10.34 -11.56 4.22
N HIS A 70 -9.60 -11.14 3.18
CA HIS A 70 -8.45 -11.88 2.70
C HIS A 70 -7.30 -11.86 3.73
N SER A 71 -6.59 -13.00 3.83
CA SER A 71 -5.53 -13.21 4.82
C SER A 71 -4.41 -12.16 4.74
N SER A 72 -4.16 -11.58 3.57
CA SER A 72 -3.15 -10.54 3.36
C SER A 72 -3.44 -9.24 4.11
N ILE A 73 -4.71 -8.90 4.43
CA ILE A 73 -5.06 -7.67 5.16
C ILE A 73 -5.61 -7.92 6.57
N MET A 74 -5.91 -9.17 6.91
CA MET A 74 -6.35 -9.54 8.26
C MET A 74 -5.38 -9.11 9.38
N PRO A 75 -4.05 -9.19 9.22
CA PRO A 75 -3.11 -8.68 10.23
C PRO A 75 -3.33 -7.20 10.56
N LEU A 76 -3.63 -6.35 9.57
CA LEU A 76 -3.90 -4.92 9.81
C LEU A 76 -5.20 -4.73 10.58
N ARG A 77 -6.26 -5.40 10.15
CA ARG A 77 -7.58 -5.37 10.82
C ARG A 77 -7.42 -5.76 12.29
N ASN A 78 -6.78 -6.89 12.54
CA ASN A 78 -6.58 -7.42 13.89
C ASN A 78 -5.71 -6.49 14.75
N ALA A 79 -4.62 -5.95 14.19
CA ALA A 79 -3.73 -5.07 14.94
C ALA A 79 -4.40 -3.76 15.34
N TYR A 80 -5.15 -3.12 14.43
CA TYR A 80 -5.89 -1.90 14.77
C TYR A 80 -6.97 -2.15 15.82
N THR A 81 -7.77 -3.21 15.66
CA THR A 81 -8.77 -3.60 16.67
C THR A 81 -8.13 -3.88 18.02
N ALA A 82 -7.02 -4.62 18.05
CA ALA A 82 -6.31 -4.96 19.29
C ALA A 82 -5.71 -3.73 20.00
N GLN A 83 -5.36 -2.68 19.26
CA GLN A 83 -4.89 -1.41 19.82
C GLN A 83 -6.02 -0.42 20.11
N GLY A 84 -7.28 -0.79 19.92
CA GLY A 84 -8.44 0.06 20.21
C GLY A 84 -8.58 1.24 19.25
N TYR A 85 -8.09 1.13 18.01
CA TYR A 85 -8.34 2.16 17.01
C TYR A 85 -9.80 2.11 16.57
N GLU A 86 -10.44 3.27 16.58
CA GLU A 86 -11.79 3.49 16.06
C GLU A 86 -11.75 3.82 14.56
N ASN A 87 -12.92 3.79 13.90
CA ASN A 87 -13.10 4.19 12.51
C ASN A 87 -12.17 3.49 11.50
N ILE A 88 -12.00 2.19 11.66
CA ILE A 88 -11.32 1.34 10.69
C ILE A 88 -12.30 0.95 9.59
N LEU A 89 -12.00 1.39 8.38
CA LEU A 89 -12.73 1.07 7.16
C LEU A 89 -11.94 0.06 6.34
N VAL A 90 -12.64 -0.80 5.60
CA VAL A 90 -12.04 -1.79 4.72
C VAL A 90 -12.75 -1.74 3.37
N ALA A 91 -12.00 -1.48 2.31
CA ALA A 91 -12.49 -1.56 0.95
C ALA A 91 -12.57 -3.01 0.50
N ASP A 92 -13.67 -3.37 -0.16
CA ASP A 92 -13.85 -4.61 -0.90
C ASP A 92 -14.05 -4.29 -2.37
N TRP A 93 -13.10 -4.69 -3.20
CA TRP A 93 -13.17 -4.61 -4.66
C TRP A 93 -12.93 -5.99 -5.29
N GLY A 94 -13.21 -7.06 -4.51
CA GLY A 94 -13.04 -8.45 -4.90
C GLY A 94 -13.55 -8.80 -6.30
N PRO A 95 -14.75 -8.37 -6.72
CA PRO A 95 -15.26 -8.69 -8.07
C PRO A 95 -14.32 -8.29 -9.21
N ALA A 96 -13.66 -7.12 -9.11
CA ALA A 96 -12.68 -6.67 -10.10
C ALA A 96 -11.24 -7.13 -9.78
N ALA A 97 -10.91 -7.40 -8.52
CA ALA A 97 -9.59 -7.85 -8.08
C ALA A 97 -9.30 -9.33 -8.40
N ASN A 98 -10.34 -10.13 -8.63
CA ASN A 98 -10.24 -11.58 -8.85
C ASN A 98 -10.34 -11.97 -10.34
N LEU A 99 -10.21 -11.01 -11.25
CA LEU A 99 -10.09 -11.27 -12.69
C LEU A 99 -8.65 -11.72 -13.02
N ASP A 100 -8.32 -11.89 -14.29
CA ASP A 100 -6.91 -11.99 -14.66
C ASP A 100 -6.15 -10.71 -14.26
N TYR A 101 -4.84 -10.84 -14.05
CA TYR A 101 -4.04 -9.73 -13.52
C TYR A 101 -4.07 -8.49 -14.41
N ALA A 102 -4.04 -8.65 -15.74
CA ALA A 102 -4.04 -7.51 -16.66
C ALA A 102 -5.36 -6.74 -16.57
N THR A 103 -6.49 -7.44 -16.55
CA THR A 103 -7.82 -6.84 -16.38
C THR A 103 -7.98 -6.19 -15.00
N SER A 104 -7.54 -6.86 -13.93
CA SER A 104 -7.58 -6.31 -12.56
C SER A 104 -6.73 -5.04 -12.43
N ARG A 105 -5.56 -5.01 -13.08
CA ARG A 105 -4.69 -3.84 -13.15
C ARG A 105 -5.34 -2.68 -13.92
N LEU A 106 -6.14 -2.95 -14.95
CA LEU A 106 -6.90 -1.90 -15.66
C LEU A 106 -8.03 -1.33 -14.81
N ALA A 107 -8.54 -2.09 -13.84
CA ALA A 107 -9.62 -1.67 -12.95
C ALA A 107 -9.19 -0.63 -11.91
N VAL A 108 -7.90 -0.60 -11.52
CA VAL A 108 -7.35 0.20 -10.40
C VAL A 108 -7.88 1.63 -10.35
N GLN A 109 -7.81 2.37 -11.47
CA GLN A 109 -8.26 3.76 -11.51
C GLN A 109 -9.78 3.88 -11.35
N LYS A 110 -10.56 2.97 -11.94
CA LYS A 110 -12.02 3.00 -11.88
C LYS A 110 -12.52 2.60 -10.48
N VAL A 111 -11.94 1.55 -9.91
CA VAL A 111 -12.18 1.12 -8.51
C VAL A 111 -11.89 2.24 -7.53
N ALA A 112 -10.73 2.90 -7.67
CA ALA A 112 -10.36 4.01 -6.80
C ALA A 112 -11.38 5.15 -6.86
N ARG A 113 -11.96 5.44 -8.02
CA ARG A 113 -13.02 6.47 -8.15
C ARG A 113 -14.31 6.06 -7.43
N VAL A 114 -14.75 4.80 -7.56
CA VAL A 114 -15.95 4.30 -6.85
C VAL A 114 -15.76 4.37 -5.33
N LEU A 115 -14.62 3.88 -4.85
CA LEU A 115 -14.29 3.90 -3.43
C LEU A 115 -14.11 5.33 -2.90
N ALA A 116 -13.44 6.21 -3.65
CA ALA A 116 -13.24 7.60 -3.24
C ALA A 116 -14.55 8.40 -3.17
N ASN A 117 -15.49 8.18 -4.11
CA ASN A 117 -16.84 8.76 -4.03
C ASN A 117 -17.55 8.30 -2.75
N SER A 118 -17.57 6.98 -2.47
CA SER A 118 -18.20 6.43 -1.27
C SER A 118 -17.58 6.96 0.02
N LEU A 119 -16.25 7.10 0.05
CA LEU A 119 -15.52 7.69 1.16
C LEU A 119 -15.88 9.17 1.31
N GLN A 120 -15.91 9.94 0.22
CA GLN A 120 -16.25 11.37 0.26
C GLN A 120 -17.64 11.60 0.85
N GLU A 121 -18.65 10.84 0.42
CA GLU A 121 -20.01 10.91 0.96
C GLU A 121 -20.06 10.63 2.46
N PHE A 122 -19.30 9.63 2.92
CA PHE A 122 -19.19 9.31 4.35
C PHE A 122 -18.52 10.43 5.14
N LEU A 123 -17.38 10.95 4.66
CA LEU A 123 -16.65 12.03 5.32
C LEU A 123 -17.52 13.30 5.42
N GLN A 124 -18.26 13.64 4.35
CA GLN A 124 -19.16 14.79 4.34
C GLN A 124 -20.33 14.61 5.31
N ARG A 125 -20.96 13.44 5.33
CA ARG A 125 -22.09 13.13 6.22
C ARG A 125 -21.72 13.27 7.70
N HIS A 126 -20.48 12.92 8.05
CA HIS A 126 -19.98 12.93 9.42
C HIS A 126 -19.12 14.15 9.78
N GLY A 127 -18.96 15.10 8.86
CA GLY A 127 -18.15 16.30 9.10
C GLY A 127 -16.66 16.02 9.36
N ILE A 128 -16.11 14.97 8.72
CA ILE A 128 -14.73 14.53 8.92
C ILE A 128 -13.80 15.28 7.95
N ASN A 129 -12.76 15.91 8.48
CA ASN A 129 -11.75 16.59 7.66
C ASN A 129 -10.89 15.58 6.90
N PHE A 130 -10.46 15.94 5.68
CA PHE A 130 -9.62 15.06 4.85
C PHE A 130 -8.25 14.81 5.48
N ASP A 131 -7.73 15.77 6.25
CA ASP A 131 -6.44 15.69 6.96
C ASP A 131 -6.46 14.79 8.21
N SER A 132 -7.60 14.14 8.51
CA SER A 132 -7.69 13.05 9.51
C SER A 132 -7.76 11.66 8.87
N VAL A 133 -7.71 11.56 7.54
CA VAL A 133 -7.88 10.30 6.80
C VAL A 133 -6.53 9.70 6.40
N HIS A 134 -6.37 8.42 6.68
CA HIS A 134 -5.22 7.63 6.28
C HIS A 134 -5.65 6.41 5.45
N VAL A 135 -5.16 6.30 4.21
CA VAL A 135 -5.44 5.14 3.34
C VAL A 135 -4.22 4.22 3.28
N ILE A 136 -4.40 2.92 3.52
CA ILE A 136 -3.36 1.91 3.55
C ILE A 136 -3.69 0.86 2.50
N GLY A 137 -2.83 0.69 1.50
CA GLY A 137 -3.06 -0.27 0.42
C GLY A 137 -1.93 -1.27 0.30
N HIS A 138 -2.28 -2.55 0.15
CA HIS A 138 -1.32 -3.63 -0.12
C HIS A 138 -1.36 -4.04 -1.60
N SER A 139 -0.22 -4.40 -2.21
CA SER A 139 -0.18 -4.94 -3.59
C SER A 139 -0.79 -3.94 -4.61
N LEU A 140 -1.68 -4.37 -5.52
CA LEU A 140 -2.52 -3.53 -6.39
C LEU A 140 -3.32 -2.49 -5.59
N GLY A 141 -3.71 -2.83 -4.35
CA GLY A 141 -4.40 -1.96 -3.42
C GLY A 141 -3.57 -0.73 -3.04
N ALA A 142 -2.24 -0.79 -3.07
CA ALA A 142 -1.38 0.39 -2.87
C ALA A 142 -1.59 1.45 -3.95
N HIS A 143 -1.80 1.01 -5.21
CA HIS A 143 -2.12 1.91 -6.31
C HIS A 143 -3.55 2.43 -6.23
N VAL A 144 -4.51 1.59 -5.83
CA VAL A 144 -5.89 2.03 -5.53
C VAL A 144 -5.87 3.10 -4.43
N ALA A 145 -5.13 2.89 -3.34
CA ALA A 145 -4.95 3.85 -2.26
C ALA A 145 -4.35 5.18 -2.75
N GLY A 146 -3.30 5.12 -3.57
CA GLY A 146 -2.71 6.31 -4.20
C GLY A 146 -3.71 7.08 -5.07
N ARG A 147 -4.58 6.37 -5.80
CA ARG A 147 -5.61 6.99 -6.64
C ARG A 147 -6.79 7.54 -5.87
N ILE A 148 -7.14 6.93 -4.73
CA ILE A 148 -8.07 7.53 -3.76
C ILE A 148 -7.47 8.84 -3.27
N GLY A 149 -6.22 8.86 -2.81
CA GLY A 149 -5.58 10.08 -2.34
C GLY A 149 -5.53 11.22 -3.38
N ARG A 150 -5.20 10.90 -4.64
CA ARG A 150 -5.21 11.87 -5.74
C ARG A 150 -6.61 12.37 -6.12
N TYR A 151 -7.66 11.57 -5.88
CA TYR A 151 -9.05 12.03 -6.03
C TYR A 151 -9.35 13.20 -5.08
N PHE A 152 -8.81 13.17 -3.86
CA PHE A 152 -8.89 14.27 -2.89
C PHE A 152 -7.78 15.32 -3.09
N ASN A 153 -7.22 15.46 -4.29
CA ASN A 153 -6.15 16.40 -4.62
C ASN A 153 -4.91 16.29 -3.71
N GLY A 154 -4.63 15.10 -3.15
CA GLY A 154 -3.50 14.90 -2.23
C GLY A 154 -3.70 15.52 -0.84
N THR A 155 -4.92 15.93 -0.48
CA THR A 155 -5.21 16.59 0.81
C THR A 155 -5.40 15.63 1.98
N LEU A 156 -5.49 14.32 1.71
CA LEU A 156 -5.57 13.31 2.76
C LEU A 156 -4.34 13.38 3.67
N SER A 157 -4.51 13.03 4.95
CA SER A 157 -3.41 13.04 5.92
C SER A 157 -2.24 12.18 5.47
N ARG A 158 -2.54 10.94 5.06
CA ARG A 158 -1.51 9.94 4.78
C ARG A 158 -1.98 8.88 3.79
N VAL A 159 -1.06 8.40 2.97
CA VAL A 159 -1.21 7.16 2.20
C VAL A 159 -0.04 6.25 2.49
N THR A 160 -0.29 5.03 2.95
CA THR A 160 0.74 3.99 3.10
C THR A 160 0.63 2.98 1.96
N GLY A 161 1.74 2.73 1.25
CA GLY A 161 1.88 1.64 0.29
C GLY A 161 2.61 0.44 0.88
N LEU A 162 1.93 -0.70 1.00
CA LEU A 162 2.52 -1.95 1.48
C LEU A 162 2.85 -2.81 0.27
N ASP A 163 4.13 -2.85 -0.07
CA ASP A 163 4.72 -3.56 -1.20
C ASP A 163 3.92 -3.36 -2.51
N PRO A 164 3.92 -2.13 -3.08
CA PRO A 164 3.16 -1.83 -4.29
C PRO A 164 3.53 -2.77 -5.44
N ALA A 165 2.54 -3.27 -6.18
CA ALA A 165 2.78 -4.25 -7.24
C ALA A 165 3.61 -3.69 -8.41
N LEU A 166 4.55 -4.50 -8.92
CA LEU A 166 5.41 -4.18 -10.05
C LEU A 166 4.79 -4.50 -11.43
N PRO A 167 4.19 -5.69 -11.66
CA PRO A 167 3.84 -6.09 -13.02
C PRO A 167 2.84 -5.12 -13.66
N LEU A 168 3.10 -4.74 -14.92
CA LEU A 168 2.32 -3.77 -15.69
C LEU A 168 2.26 -2.34 -15.12
N PHE A 169 3.14 -2.01 -14.16
CA PHE A 169 3.40 -0.64 -13.72
C PHE A 169 4.78 -0.18 -14.18
N SER A 170 4.80 0.95 -14.88
CA SER A 170 6.03 1.65 -15.28
C SER A 170 6.25 2.88 -14.42
N SER A 171 7.40 3.55 -14.58
CA SER A 171 7.62 4.87 -14.00
C SER A 171 6.70 5.95 -14.58
N ARG A 172 6.07 5.69 -15.74
CA ARG A 172 5.14 6.60 -16.43
C ARG A 172 3.67 6.25 -16.17
N SER A 173 3.38 5.24 -15.35
CA SER A 173 2.02 4.84 -15.07
C SER A 173 1.36 5.87 -14.15
N ASP A 174 0.54 6.77 -14.70
CA ASP A 174 -0.14 7.83 -13.95
C ASP A 174 -1.09 7.32 -12.88
N ASP A 175 -1.51 6.07 -13.01
CA ASP A 175 -2.41 5.38 -12.10
C ASP A 175 -1.70 4.63 -10.97
N SER A 176 -0.36 4.69 -10.93
CA SER A 176 0.44 4.14 -9.84
C SER A 176 0.48 5.06 -8.61
N LEU A 177 0.92 4.50 -7.49
CA LEU A 177 1.17 5.24 -6.25
C LEU A 177 2.27 6.29 -6.49
N HIS A 178 2.08 7.49 -5.95
CA HIS A 178 2.99 8.61 -6.15
C HIS A 178 3.02 9.49 -4.89
N PRO A 179 4.13 10.19 -4.60
CA PRO A 179 4.25 11.03 -3.39
C PRO A 179 3.26 12.18 -3.26
N ASN A 180 2.50 12.51 -4.33
CA ASN A 180 1.46 13.55 -4.30
C ASN A 180 0.06 13.00 -3.96
N ALA A 181 -0.03 11.73 -3.55
CA ALA A 181 -1.31 11.12 -3.20
C ALA A 181 -1.85 11.61 -1.84
N ALA A 182 -1.01 12.16 -0.97
CA ALA A 182 -1.41 12.68 0.34
C ALA A 182 -0.40 13.74 0.79
N GLN A 183 -0.68 14.37 1.93
CA GLN A 183 0.28 15.23 2.62
C GLN A 183 1.56 14.47 3.01
N PHE A 184 1.43 13.17 3.27
CA PHE A 184 2.54 12.28 3.55
C PHE A 184 2.29 10.88 2.97
N VAL A 185 3.22 10.36 2.20
CA VAL A 185 3.18 9.03 1.59
C VAL A 185 4.40 8.23 2.05
N ASP A 186 4.18 7.09 2.68
CA ASP A 186 5.23 6.16 3.08
C ASP A 186 5.02 4.77 2.47
N VAL A 187 6.12 4.11 2.12
CA VAL A 187 6.07 2.86 1.36
C VAL A 187 7.01 1.84 1.97
N ILE A 188 6.58 0.59 2.07
CA ILE A 188 7.38 -0.54 2.54
C ILE A 188 7.55 -1.52 1.37
N HIS A 189 8.79 -1.76 0.96
CA HIS A 189 9.14 -2.68 -0.13
C HIS A 189 9.70 -3.98 0.43
N THR A 190 9.21 -5.14 -0.02
CA THR A 190 9.63 -6.43 0.54
C THR A 190 9.86 -7.52 -0.50
N ASP A 191 9.33 -7.41 -1.73
CA ASP A 191 9.24 -8.56 -2.63
C ASP A 191 9.81 -8.34 -4.04
N TYR A 192 10.77 -7.43 -4.22
CA TYR A 192 11.43 -7.32 -5.52
C TYR A 192 12.36 -8.52 -5.80
N PRO A 193 12.39 -9.12 -7.00
CA PRO A 193 11.66 -8.76 -8.22
C PRO A 193 10.40 -9.60 -8.49
N LEU A 194 9.86 -10.31 -7.49
CA LEU A 194 8.75 -11.26 -7.71
C LEU A 194 7.44 -10.51 -8.01
N PHE A 195 6.84 -9.86 -7.02
CA PHE A 195 5.61 -9.10 -7.20
C PHE A 195 5.76 -7.62 -6.81
N GLY A 196 6.64 -7.29 -5.87
CA GLY A 196 6.85 -5.93 -5.36
C GLY A 196 7.69 -5.03 -6.27
N ASP A 197 7.32 -3.76 -6.36
CA ASP A 197 8.09 -2.71 -7.03
C ASP A 197 9.25 -2.24 -6.15
N ILE A 198 10.45 -2.08 -6.69
CA ILE A 198 11.61 -1.53 -5.96
C ILE A 198 11.74 -0.01 -6.14
N ARG A 199 11.03 0.58 -7.11
CA ARG A 199 11.14 2.01 -7.40
C ARG A 199 10.52 2.80 -6.26
N PRO A 200 11.09 3.96 -5.88
CA PRO A 200 10.48 4.86 -4.92
C PRO A 200 9.07 5.28 -5.34
N ARG A 201 8.13 5.25 -4.40
CA ARG A 201 6.72 5.60 -4.59
C ARG A 201 6.20 6.59 -3.54
N GLY A 202 6.96 6.87 -2.47
CA GLY A 202 6.56 7.73 -1.35
C GLY A 202 7.39 9.00 -1.18
N ASN A 203 7.00 9.82 -0.21
CA ASN A 203 7.89 10.81 0.39
C ASN A 203 9.06 10.11 1.09
N VAL A 204 8.76 8.98 1.73
CA VAL A 204 9.73 8.06 2.33
C VAL A 204 9.47 6.63 1.88
N ASP A 205 10.54 5.89 1.58
CA ASP A 205 10.48 4.50 1.17
C ASP A 205 11.40 3.66 2.06
N PHE A 206 10.86 2.59 2.64
CA PHE A 206 11.55 1.64 3.51
C PHE A 206 11.82 0.34 2.77
N TYR A 207 13.03 -0.17 2.91
CA TYR A 207 13.50 -1.38 2.25
C TYR A 207 14.00 -2.40 3.28
N PRO A 208 13.10 -3.04 4.06
CA PRO A 208 13.44 -4.18 4.90
C PRO A 208 14.23 -5.23 4.15
N ASN A 209 15.43 -5.56 4.64
CA ASN A 209 16.33 -6.52 4.02
C ASN A 209 16.56 -6.19 2.53
N PHE A 210 16.76 -4.90 2.23
CA PHE A 210 16.91 -4.32 0.89
C PHE A 210 15.66 -4.35 0.00
N GLY A 211 14.50 -4.72 0.57
CA GLY A 211 13.22 -4.80 -0.12
C GLY A 211 13.15 -5.88 -1.20
N GLN A 212 13.96 -6.93 -1.04
CA GLN A 212 14.06 -8.01 -2.01
C GLN A 212 13.51 -9.32 -1.46
N ALA A 213 13.01 -10.15 -2.37
CA ALA A 213 12.70 -11.53 -2.10
C ALA A 213 13.98 -12.40 -2.20
N PRO A 214 14.11 -13.45 -1.36
CA PRO A 214 13.25 -13.71 -0.21
C PRO A 214 13.61 -12.80 0.97
N GLN A 215 12.59 -12.36 1.71
CA GLN A 215 12.72 -11.86 3.06
C GLN A 215 13.13 -13.02 3.99
N PRO A 216 13.81 -12.74 5.12
CA PRO A 216 14.17 -13.78 6.08
C PRO A 216 12.98 -14.66 6.46
N GLY A 217 13.15 -15.98 6.42
CA GLY A 217 12.10 -16.97 6.75
C GLY A 217 11.08 -17.24 5.63
N CYS A 218 11.25 -16.64 4.45
CA CYS A 218 10.38 -16.86 3.28
C CYS A 218 11.04 -17.73 2.18
N GLU A 219 12.27 -18.20 2.38
CA GLU A 219 13.13 -18.79 1.34
C GLU A 219 12.46 -19.96 0.62
N ASN A 220 11.81 -20.87 1.36
CA ASN A 220 11.14 -22.04 0.79
C ASN A 220 9.87 -21.67 0.01
N VAL A 221 9.07 -20.75 0.54
CA VAL A 221 7.78 -20.38 -0.05
C VAL A 221 7.99 -19.58 -1.33
N ASP A 222 8.88 -18.60 -1.29
CA ASP A 222 9.12 -17.73 -2.44
C ASP A 222 9.86 -18.44 -3.57
N PHE A 223 10.68 -19.45 -3.26
CA PHE A 223 11.25 -20.33 -4.30
C PHE A 223 10.15 -21.04 -5.10
N ILE A 224 9.10 -21.52 -4.44
CA ILE A 224 7.94 -22.16 -5.09
C ILE A 224 7.08 -21.12 -5.82
N ALA A 225 6.91 -19.92 -5.27
CA ALA A 225 6.20 -18.84 -5.94
C ALA A 225 6.91 -18.41 -7.24
N ALA A 226 8.24 -18.28 -7.19
CA ALA A 226 9.08 -17.95 -8.35
C ALA A 226 9.01 -19.01 -9.46
N SER A 227 8.71 -20.28 -9.12
CA SER A 227 8.55 -21.35 -10.11
C SER A 227 7.21 -21.32 -10.87
N LYS A 228 6.41 -20.24 -10.73
CA LYS A 228 5.06 -20.05 -11.31
C LYS A 228 4.00 -21.06 -10.85
N LEU A 229 4.29 -21.85 -9.81
CA LEU A 229 3.36 -22.85 -9.28
C LEU A 229 2.39 -22.26 -8.24
N LEU A 230 2.63 -21.05 -7.74
CA LEU A 230 1.76 -20.36 -6.77
C LEU A 230 1.39 -18.95 -7.26
N HIS A 231 0.17 -18.54 -6.93
CA HIS A 231 -0.34 -17.20 -7.17
C HIS A 231 0.20 -16.20 -6.13
N GLU A 232 0.21 -14.91 -6.47
CA GLU A 232 0.61 -13.78 -5.61
C GLU A 232 0.03 -13.84 -4.18
N ALA A 233 -1.20 -14.34 -4.03
CA ALA A 233 -1.87 -14.54 -2.74
C ALA A 233 -1.07 -15.40 -1.74
N TYR A 234 -0.12 -16.20 -2.21
CA TYR A 234 0.74 -17.09 -1.41
C TYR A 234 2.19 -16.62 -1.31
N SER A 235 2.55 -15.45 -1.84
CA SER A 235 3.92 -14.92 -1.70
C SER A 235 4.21 -14.54 -0.25
N CYS A 236 5.26 -15.12 0.34
CA CYS A 236 5.61 -14.85 1.73
C CYS A 236 6.22 -13.46 1.86
N SER A 237 7.21 -13.13 1.03
CA SER A 237 7.85 -11.80 1.03
C SER A 237 6.88 -10.68 0.69
N HIS A 238 5.93 -10.90 -0.23
CA HIS A 238 4.93 -9.88 -0.55
C HIS A 238 4.01 -9.55 0.63
N ASN A 239 3.68 -10.55 1.44
CA ASN A 239 2.87 -10.37 2.65
C ASN A 239 3.68 -9.84 3.85
N ARG A 240 5.03 -9.82 3.79
CA ARG A 240 5.87 -9.28 4.87
C ARG A 240 5.61 -7.79 5.11
N ALA A 241 5.38 -6.98 4.08
CA ALA A 241 5.07 -5.57 4.27
C ALA A 241 3.85 -5.37 5.20
N VAL A 242 2.81 -6.18 5.03
CA VAL A 242 1.61 -6.15 5.90
C VAL A 242 1.95 -6.63 7.31
N LEU A 243 2.68 -7.73 7.45
CA LEU A 243 3.04 -8.27 8.77
C LEU A 243 3.93 -7.31 9.57
N PHE A 244 4.92 -6.69 8.92
CA PHE A 244 5.78 -5.68 9.54
C PHE A 244 4.98 -4.46 9.96
N TYR A 245 4.09 -3.98 9.08
CA TYR A 245 3.23 -2.85 9.40
C TYR A 245 2.29 -3.18 10.58
N ALA A 246 1.64 -4.33 10.56
CA ALA A 246 0.74 -4.78 11.62
C ALA A 246 1.45 -4.84 12.98
N GLU A 247 2.67 -5.38 13.03
CA GLU A 247 3.48 -5.40 14.24
C GLU A 247 3.86 -3.97 14.71
N SER A 248 4.17 -3.07 13.78
CA SER A 248 4.51 -1.68 14.09
C SER A 248 3.37 -0.90 14.75
N ILE A 249 2.10 -1.28 14.51
CA ILE A 249 0.92 -0.61 15.09
C ILE A 249 0.97 -0.67 16.62
N GLY A 250 1.29 -1.84 17.19
CA GLY A 250 1.43 -2.02 18.65
C GLY A 250 2.83 -1.75 19.19
N MET A 251 3.87 -1.81 18.35
CA MET A 251 5.27 -1.70 18.79
C MET A 251 5.99 -0.54 18.09
N LYS A 252 5.75 0.69 18.60
CA LYS A 252 6.17 1.97 17.98
C LYS A 252 7.63 2.10 17.55
N ARG A 253 8.55 1.39 18.23
CA ARG A 253 10.00 1.48 17.99
C ARG A 253 10.63 0.15 17.56
N ASN A 254 9.83 -0.77 17.00
CA ASN A 254 10.31 -2.12 16.69
C ASN A 254 11.11 -2.22 15.38
N PHE A 255 10.89 -1.30 14.45
CA PHE A 255 11.53 -1.30 13.13
C PHE A 255 12.40 -0.05 12.94
N PRO A 256 13.52 0.08 13.68
CA PRO A 256 14.46 1.16 13.42
C PRO A 256 15.04 0.99 12.01
N ALA A 257 15.21 2.09 11.31
CA ALA A 257 15.74 2.13 9.95
C ALA A 257 16.74 3.28 9.82
N ILE A 258 17.79 3.05 9.05
CA ILE A 258 18.86 4.01 8.78
C ILE A 258 18.72 4.55 7.37
N SER A 259 19.06 5.84 7.18
CA SER A 259 19.07 6.44 5.85
C SER A 259 20.03 5.69 4.93
N CYS A 260 19.64 5.54 3.66
CA CYS A 260 20.45 4.85 2.68
C CYS A 260 20.25 5.45 1.28
N SER A 261 21.26 5.33 0.42
CA SER A 261 21.09 5.65 -1.00
C SER A 261 20.37 4.53 -1.73
N LEU A 262 19.58 4.87 -2.75
CA LEU A 262 18.89 3.87 -3.58
C LEU A 262 19.88 2.93 -4.29
N SER A 263 21.08 3.41 -4.63
CA SER A 263 22.18 2.58 -5.17
C SER A 263 22.67 1.56 -4.17
N ALA A 264 22.83 1.93 -2.89
CA ALA A 264 23.23 1.02 -1.83
C ALA A 264 22.16 -0.04 -1.57
N ILE A 265 20.88 0.35 -1.58
CA ILE A 265 19.75 -0.58 -1.47
C ILE A 265 19.78 -1.60 -2.62
N LYS A 266 19.88 -1.14 -3.87
CA LYS A 266 19.88 -2.01 -5.05
C LYS A 266 21.09 -2.94 -5.12
N SER A 267 22.25 -2.46 -4.67
CA SER A 267 23.49 -3.25 -4.65
C SER A 267 23.61 -4.14 -3.40
N ARG A 268 22.67 -4.06 -2.45
CA ARG A 268 22.66 -4.84 -1.20
C ARG A 268 23.93 -4.62 -0.35
N HIS A 269 24.41 -3.39 -0.30
CA HIS A 269 25.61 -3.01 0.46
C HIS A 269 25.27 -2.06 1.61
N VAL A 270 25.08 -2.60 2.81
CA VAL A 270 24.71 -1.81 3.99
C VAL A 270 25.79 -0.82 4.43
N ASP A 271 27.06 -1.12 4.18
CA ASP A 271 28.18 -0.22 4.50
C ASP A 271 28.04 1.17 3.84
N ASN A 272 27.31 1.24 2.73
CA ASN A 272 27.05 2.48 2.01
C ASN A 272 25.86 3.27 2.58
N CYS A 273 25.03 2.66 3.45
CA CYS A 273 23.99 3.36 4.20
C CYS A 273 24.60 4.19 5.35
N PHE A 274 25.59 3.64 6.05
CA PHE A 274 26.28 4.34 7.17
C PHE A 274 27.21 5.48 6.72
N LYS A 275 27.67 5.44 5.47
CA LYS A 275 28.64 6.41 4.92
C LYS A 275 27.98 7.66 4.34
N ASP A 276 26.68 7.64 4.06
CA ASP A 276 25.99 8.78 3.44
C ASP A 276 25.56 9.84 4.46
N LYS A 277 26.48 10.22 5.36
CA LYS A 277 26.37 11.39 6.26
C LYS A 277 26.28 12.72 5.50
N SER A 278 26.46 12.69 4.18
CA SER A 278 26.40 13.87 3.31
C SER A 278 24.97 14.29 2.97
N GLN A 279 24.03 13.34 2.94
CA GLN A 279 22.61 13.65 2.76
C GLN A 279 21.95 14.04 4.09
N SER A 280 22.40 13.53 5.23
CA SER A 280 21.87 13.89 6.55
C SER A 280 22.05 15.38 6.88
N ASN A 281 23.17 16.00 6.47
CA ASN A 281 23.40 17.44 6.64
C ASN A 281 22.48 18.34 5.78
N LYS A 282 21.84 17.81 4.73
CA LYS A 282 20.83 18.55 3.94
C LYS A 282 19.42 18.45 4.52
N ILE A 283 19.17 17.52 5.44
CA ILE A 283 17.84 17.17 5.96
C ILE A 283 17.59 17.77 7.36
N GLY A 284 18.58 18.46 7.94
CA GLY A 284 18.43 19.13 9.24
C GLY A 284 18.25 18.17 10.43
N LEU A 285 18.59 16.88 10.25
CA LEU A 285 18.61 15.90 11.33
C LEU A 285 19.89 16.09 12.14
N GLY A 286 19.75 16.35 13.44
CA GLY A 286 20.87 16.40 14.37
C GLY A 286 21.57 15.03 14.48
N ASP A 287 22.81 15.04 14.98
CA ASP A 287 23.68 13.86 15.08
C ASP A 287 23.07 12.70 15.94
N GLU A 288 22.02 12.99 16.73
CA GLU A 288 21.30 12.01 17.56
C GLU A 288 20.07 11.35 16.90
N ASP A 289 19.61 11.77 15.71
CA ASP A 289 18.31 11.34 15.14
C ASP A 289 18.42 10.74 13.71
N GLN A 290 19.45 9.90 13.48
CA GLN A 290 19.63 9.17 12.21
C GLN A 290 18.69 7.98 12.02
N THR A 291 17.92 7.63 13.06
CA THR A 291 17.05 6.45 13.09
C THR A 291 15.60 6.85 12.91
N VAL A 292 14.99 6.44 11.81
CA VAL A 292 13.54 6.56 11.58
C VAL A 292 12.89 5.21 11.85
N PHE A 293 11.72 5.20 12.47
CA PHE A 293 10.99 3.95 12.71
C PHE A 293 9.97 3.72 11.60
N MET A 294 10.10 2.60 10.89
CA MET A 294 9.17 2.18 9.84
C MET A 294 7.82 1.80 10.45
N GLY A 295 6.72 2.15 9.77
CA GLY A 295 5.37 1.65 10.05
C GLY A 295 4.37 2.71 10.53
N GLU A 296 3.40 2.32 11.35
CA GLU A 296 2.27 3.17 11.77
C GLU A 296 2.71 4.48 12.42
N HIS A 297 3.78 4.47 13.20
CA HIS A 297 4.25 5.63 13.98
C HIS A 297 5.43 6.38 13.33
N VAL A 298 5.65 6.18 12.02
CA VAL A 298 6.70 6.88 11.28
C VAL A 298 6.61 8.40 11.43
N ASN A 299 7.76 9.06 11.58
CA ASN A 299 7.83 10.51 11.61
C ASN A 299 7.46 11.09 10.24
N ARG A 300 6.47 11.98 10.19
CA ARG A 300 5.96 12.59 8.96
C ARG A 300 6.92 13.56 8.28
N SER A 301 8.02 13.93 8.93
CA SER A 301 9.13 14.67 8.31
C SER A 301 10.15 13.75 7.61
N ALA A 302 10.02 12.43 7.75
CA ALA A 302 10.93 11.49 7.11
C ALA A 302 10.80 11.58 5.58
N THR A 303 11.94 11.62 4.90
CA THR A 303 12.02 11.64 3.43
C THR A 303 13.14 10.74 2.95
N LEU A 304 13.17 10.43 1.65
CA LEU A 304 14.18 9.58 1.00
C LEU A 304 14.02 8.09 1.33
N TYR A 305 15.13 7.35 1.42
CA TYR A 305 15.14 5.90 1.45
C TYR A 305 15.80 5.41 2.73
N PHE A 306 15.21 4.37 3.30
CA PHE A 306 15.69 3.77 4.54
C PHE A 306 15.88 2.27 4.41
N TYR A 307 16.97 1.79 4.97
CA TYR A 307 17.26 0.37 5.12
C TYR A 307 17.04 -0.07 6.57
N LEU A 308 16.60 -1.31 6.75
CA LEU A 308 16.49 -1.97 8.04
C LEU A 308 16.60 -3.49 7.87
N ALA A 309 17.07 -4.18 8.90
CA ALA A 309 17.04 -5.63 8.98
C ALA A 309 15.84 -6.12 9.81
N THR A 310 15.31 -7.30 9.49
CA THR A 310 14.21 -7.93 10.25
C THR A 310 14.54 -9.39 10.58
N ASN A 311 13.87 -9.94 11.58
CA ASN A 311 13.92 -11.37 11.88
C ASN A 311 13.10 -12.19 10.87
N GLY A 312 13.35 -13.50 10.80
CA GLY A 312 12.58 -14.43 9.96
C GLY A 312 11.24 -14.88 10.56
N ALA A 313 10.97 -14.56 11.82
CA ALA A 313 9.73 -14.90 12.53
C ALA A 313 9.35 -13.74 13.49
N PRO A 314 8.07 -13.63 13.90
CA PRO A 314 7.66 -12.65 14.89
C PRO A 314 8.38 -12.84 16.24
N PRO A 315 8.71 -11.76 16.96
CA PRO A 315 8.63 -10.37 16.51
C PRO A 315 9.65 -10.12 15.38
N TYR A 316 9.18 -9.55 14.28
CA TYR A 316 10.00 -9.29 13.09
C TYR A 316 10.94 -8.13 13.30
N GLY A 317 10.47 -7.09 13.99
CA GLY A 317 11.27 -5.93 14.34
C GLY A 317 12.36 -6.32 15.32
N GLN A 318 13.59 -5.84 15.07
CA GLN A 318 14.75 -6.08 15.93
C GLN A 318 14.82 -5.10 17.11
N GLY A 319 13.94 -4.08 17.14
CA GLY A 319 13.90 -3.07 18.19
C GLY A 319 15.20 -2.27 18.29
N ARG A 320 15.39 -1.57 19.42
CA ARG A 320 16.53 -0.65 19.63
C ARG A 320 17.91 -1.31 19.58
N ASN A 321 17.98 -2.63 19.65
CA ASN A 321 19.23 -3.40 19.58
C ASN A 321 19.57 -3.84 18.15
N SER A 322 18.82 -3.37 17.14
CA SER A 322 19.12 -3.68 15.74
C SER A 322 20.55 -3.26 15.41
N ARG A 323 21.27 -4.21 14.80
CA ARG A 323 22.64 -3.97 14.33
C ARG A 323 22.69 -3.54 12.87
N PHE A 324 21.54 -3.62 12.16
CA PHE A 324 21.43 -3.40 10.72
C PHE A 324 22.37 -4.32 9.91
N ASN A 325 22.58 -5.55 10.39
CA ASN A 325 23.43 -6.57 9.76
C ASN A 325 22.59 -7.69 9.16
#